data_AF-A0A524ELH6-F1
#
_entry.id   AF-A0A524ELH6-F1
#
_cell.length_a   1.000
_cell.length_b   1.000
_cell.length_c   1.000
_cell.angle_alpha   90.00
_cell.angle_beta   90.00
_cell.angle_gamma   90.00
#
_symmetry.space_group_name_H-M   'P 1'
#
loop_
_entity.id
_entity.type
_entity.pdbx_description
1 polymer ?
#
loop_
_entity_poly.entity_id
_entity_poly.type
_entity_poly.pdbx_seq_one_letter_code
_entity_poly.pdbx_strand_id
1 'polypeptide(L)' 'HGLAAFLRTQYSIQDLVVEAILQKSKDLALQALLADPVIETTWQAKKILEEMLILQQDYIQIELK' A
#
# COMPACT_ATOMS: atom_id res chain seq x y z
N HIS A 1 19.73 3.69 17.28
CA HIS A 1 19.15 2.40 16.82
C HIS A 1 17.70 2.51 16.33
N GLY A 2 16.83 3.32 16.94
CA GLY A 2 15.42 3.47 16.53
C GLY A 2 15.19 4.04 15.11
N LEU A 3 15.92 5.10 14.72
CA LEU A 3 15.77 5.73 13.40
C LEU A 3 16.03 4.74 12.25
N ALA A 4 17.10 3.94 12.34
CA ALA A 4 17.43 2.96 11.31
C ALA A 4 16.38 1.83 11.22
N ALA A 5 15.74 1.46 12.34
CA ALA A 5 14.65 0.50 12.33
C ALA A 5 13.40 1.10 11.65
N PHE A 6 13.06 2.34 11.98
CA PHE A 6 11.97 3.07 11.33
C PHE A 6 12.18 3.20 9.82
N LEU A 7 13.38 3.62 9.39
CA LEU A 7 13.72 3.73 7.97
C LEU A 7 13.62 2.39 7.23
N ARG A 8 13.99 1.28 7.87
CA ARG A 8 13.83 -0.06 7.27
C ARG A 8 12.35 -0.42 7.07
N THR A 9 11.49 -0.11 8.03
CA THR A 9 10.04 -0.32 7.86
C THR A 9 9.51 0.49 6.68
N GLN A 10 9.83 1.79 6.61
CA GLN A 10 9.39 2.63 5.50
C GLN A 10 9.95 2.19 4.16
N TYR A 11 11.20 1.70 4.12
CA TYR A 11 11.80 1.12 2.92
C TYR A 11 11.02 -0.10 2.44
N SER A 12 10.74 -1.06 3.34
CA SER A 12 9.99 -2.27 2.97
C SER A 12 8.57 -1.98 2.47
N ILE A 13 7.90 -0.98 3.03
CA ILE A 13 6.57 -0.54 2.57
C ILE A 13 6.66 0.02 1.14
N GLN A 14 7.67 0.85 0.85
CA GLN A 14 7.86 1.43 -0.48
C GLN A 14 8.17 0.36 -1.53
N ASP A 15 8.98 -0.65 -1.20
CA ASP A 15 9.24 -1.79 -2.09
C ASP A 15 7.93 -2.54 -2.42
N LEU A 16 7.07 -2.78 -1.42
CA LEU A 16 5.76 -3.41 -1.66
C LEU A 16 4.83 -2.55 -2.54
N VAL A 17 4.84 -1.22 -2.38
CA VAL A 17 4.06 -0.31 -3.23
C VAL A 17 4.55 -0.37 -4.68
N VAL A 18 5.87 -0.36 -4.91
CA VAL A 18 6.44 -0.48 -6.25
C VAL A 18 6.06 -1.82 -6.88
N GLU A 19 6.19 -2.92 -6.13
CA GLU A 19 5.82 -4.25 -6.61
C GLU A 19 4.32 -4.33 -6.95
N ALA A 20 3.45 -3.71 -6.13
CA ALA A 20 2.02 -3.65 -6.40
C ALA A 20 1.70 -2.97 -7.74
N ILE A 21 2.43 -1.92 -8.10
CA ILE A 21 2.27 -1.22 -9.38
C ILE A 21 2.82 -2.08 -10.53
N LEU A 22 4.03 -2.63 -10.38
CA LEU A 22 4.66 -3.45 -11.43
C LEU A 22 3.85 -4.71 -11.74
N GLN A 23 3.31 -5.36 -10.72
CA GLN A 23 2.46 -6.55 -10.87
C GLN A 23 0.98 -6.23 -11.07
N LYS A 24 0.58 -4.95 -11.02
CA LYS A 24 -0.82 -4.51 -11.03
C LYS A 24 -1.68 -5.25 -9.98
N SER A 25 -1.14 -5.48 -8.79
CA SER A 25 -1.73 -6.32 -7.74
C SER A 25 -2.38 -5.49 -6.62
N LYS A 26 -3.71 -5.57 -6.52
CA LYS A 26 -4.48 -4.95 -5.41
C LYS A 26 -4.12 -5.56 -4.06
N ASP A 27 -3.78 -6.86 -4.03
CA ASP A 27 -3.40 -7.54 -2.79
C ASP A 27 -2.07 -7.04 -2.24
N LEU A 28 -1.08 -6.80 -3.11
CA LEU A 28 0.20 -6.20 -2.69
C LEU A 28 0.02 -4.76 -2.22
N ALA A 29 -0.84 -3.98 -2.87
CA ALA A 29 -1.18 -2.63 -2.42
C ALA A 29 -1.86 -2.64 -1.04
N LEU A 30 -2.74 -3.62 -0.78
CA LEU A 30 -3.35 -3.79 0.53
C LEU A 30 -2.32 -4.20 1.60
N GLN A 31 -1.39 -5.10 1.27
CA GLN A 31 -0.30 -5.48 2.17
C GLN A 31 0.58 -4.29 2.52
N ALA A 32 0.90 -3.42 1.57
CA ALA A 32 1.65 -2.19 1.82
C ALA A 32 0.93 -1.27 2.81
N LEU A 33 -0.39 -1.08 2.66
CA LEU A 33 -1.19 -0.30 3.61
C LEU A 33 -1.22 -0.94 5.00
N LEU A 34 -1.41 -2.26 5.09
CA LEU A 34 -1.41 -2.96 6.39
C LEU A 34 -0.06 -2.93 7.12
N ALA A 35 1.04 -2.76 6.38
CA ALA A 35 2.37 -2.61 6.93
C ALA A 35 2.67 -1.18 7.40
N ASP A 36 1.89 -0.18 6.96
CA ASP A 36 2.07 1.21 7.36
C ASP A 36 1.62 1.43 8.81
N PRO A 37 2.49 1.93 9.71
CA PRO A 37 2.17 2.09 11.13
C PRO A 37 1.02 3.07 11.43
N VAL A 38 0.60 3.91 10.47
CA VAL A 38 -0.54 4.81 10.66
C VAL A 38 -1.90 4.13 10.42
N ILE A 39 -1.90 2.91 9.89
CA ILE A 39 -3.10 2.13 9.64
C ILE A 39 -3.42 1.29 10.89
N GLU A 40 -4.61 1.52 11.45
CA GLU A 40 -5.00 0.93 12.72
C GLU A 40 -5.78 -0.37 12.55
N THR A 41 -6.49 -0.55 11.42
CA THR A 41 -7.33 -1.73 11.18
C THR A 41 -7.29 -2.21 9.74
N THR A 42 -7.51 -3.52 9.56
CA THR A 42 -7.65 -4.12 8.22
C THR A 42 -8.83 -3.53 7.44
N TRP A 43 -9.91 -3.17 8.13
CA TRP A 43 -11.08 -2.57 7.49
C TRP A 43 -10.77 -1.16 6.95
N GLN A 44 -10.08 -0.34 7.74
CA GLN A 44 -9.62 0.99 7.30
C GLN A 44 -8.71 0.88 6.07
N ALA A 45 -7.76 -0.04 6.08
CA ALA A 45 -6.85 -0.26 4.95
C ALA A 45 -7.61 -0.58 3.65
N LYS A 46 -8.60 -1.49 3.72
CA LYS A 46 -9.43 -1.87 2.57
C LYS A 46 -10.21 -0.67 2.03
N LYS A 47 -10.84 0.09 2.92
CA LYS A 47 -11.63 1.26 2.54
C LYS A 47 -10.78 2.34 1.86
N ILE A 48 -9.62 2.64 2.44
CA ILE A 48 -8.66 3.60 1.85
C ILE A 48 -8.23 3.14 0.47
N LEU A 49 -7.85 1.87 0.31
CA LEU A 49 -7.41 1.34 -0.97
C LEU A 49 -8.50 1.47 -2.05
N GLU A 50 -9.74 1.11 -1.72
CA GLU A 50 -10.86 1.21 -2.65
C GLU A 50 -11.14 2.65 -3.06
N GLU A 51 -11.22 3.58 -2.09
CA GLU A 51 -11.42 5.00 -2.37
C GLU A 51 -10.29 5.59 -3.22
N MET A 52 -9.02 5.25 -2.91
CA MET A 52 -7.87 5.71 -3.68
C MET A 52 -7.86 5.20 -5.12
N LEU A 53 -8.20 3.92 -5.34
CA LEU A 53 -8.27 3.34 -6.69
C LEU A 53 -9.38 3.98 -7.52
N ILE A 54 -10.51 4.32 -6.91
CA ILE A 54 -11.59 5.04 -7.59
C ILE A 54 -11.16 6.46 -7.93
N LEU A 55 -10.62 7.21 -6.97
CA LEU A 55 -10.21 8.61 -7.15
C LEU A 55 -9.08 8.75 -8.19
N GLN A 56 -8.18 7.78 -8.23
CA GLN A 56 -6.99 7.82 -9.06
C GLN A 56 -7.07 6.86 -10.26
N GLN A 57 -8.26 6.42 -10.65
CA GLN A 57 -8.46 5.46 -11.74
C GLN A 57 -7.82 5.89 -13.08
N ASP A 58 -7.69 7.20 -13.30
CA ASP A 58 -7.07 7.77 -14.50
C ASP A 58 -5.53 7.70 -14.47
N TYR A 59 -4.95 7.45 -13.30
CA TYR A 59 -3.50 7.50 -13.06
C TYR A 59 -2.91 6.18 -12.55
N ILE A 60 -3.69 5.36 -11.84
CA ILE A 60 -3.25 4.10 -11.23
C ILE A 60 -3.88 2.93 -11.99
N GLN A 61 -3.03 2.11 -12.61
CA GLN A 61 -3.46 0.94 -13.39
C GLN A 61 -3.17 -0.37 -12.65
N ILE A 62 -3.82 -0.56 -11.50
CA ILE A 62 -3.85 -1.85 -10.78
C ILE A 62 -5.10 -2.61 -11.23
N GLU A 63 -5.00 -3.92 -11.50
CA GLU A 63 -6.15 -4.71 -11.94
C GLU A 63 -7.16 -4.87 -10.79
N LEU A 64 -8.36 -4.30 -10.97
CA LEU A 64 -9.55 -4.61 -10.16
C LEU A 64 -10.10 -5.96 -10.64
N LYS A 65 -9.46 -7.06 -10.26
CA LYS A 65 -10.07 -8.39 -10.41
C LYS A 65 -11.03 -8.68 -9.28
#